data_AF-A0A5E4Z855-F1
#
_entry.id   AF-A0A5E4Z855-F1
#
_cell.length_a   1.000
_cell.length_b   1.000
_cell.length_c   1.000
_cell.angle_alpha   90.00
_cell.angle_beta   90.00
_cell.angle_gamma   90.00
#
_symmetry.space_group_name_H-M   'P 1'
#
loop_
_entity.id
_entity.type
_entity.pdbx_description
1 polymer ?
#
loop_
_entity_poly.entity_id
_entity_poly.type
_entity_poly.pdbx_seq_one_letter_code
_entity_poly.pdbx_strand_id
1 'polypeptide(L)'
;MQMSDLNTAIDKLAAADLLFLVSVPWVAGGREFRLTQEQVKRYMVDAPLVLAELCGVSRDVYLGYHRDNFTAYCCATTRDGKPCRKSVPGGTLLPEPEAWQALQGKYCTTHG
;
A
#
# COMPACT_ATOMS: atom_id res chain seq x y z
N MET A 1 2.41 1.32 -28.15
CA MET A 1 3.60 2.02 -27.65
C MET A 1 4.55 0.96 -27.11
N GLN A 2 5.77 0.87 -27.65
CA GLN A 2 6.75 -0.07 -27.13
C GLN A 2 7.33 0.47 -25.81
N MET A 3 7.77 -0.41 -24.91
CA MET A 3 8.33 -0.01 -23.60
C MET A 3 9.53 0.95 -23.75
N SER A 4 10.27 0.82 -24.85
CA SER A 4 11.37 1.70 -25.26
C SER A 4 10.93 3.14 -25.53
N ASP A 5 9.77 3.33 -26.14
CA ASP A 5 9.23 4.65 -26.47
C ASP A 5 8.81 5.39 -25.20
N LEU A 6 8.19 4.66 -24.26
CA LEU A 6 7.77 5.20 -22.98
C LEU A 6 8.96 5.61 -22.11
N ASN A 7 9.99 4.77 -22.03
CA ASN A 7 11.22 5.12 -21.30
C ASN A 7 11.86 6.39 -21.88
N THR A 8 11.94 6.49 -23.21
CA THR A 8 12.46 7.68 -23.88
C THR A 8 11.64 8.94 -23.55
N ALA A 9 10.31 8.82 -23.47
CA ALA A 9 9.45 9.93 -23.08
C ALA A 9 9.69 10.35 -21.62
N ILE A 10 9.76 9.39 -20.70
CA ILE A 10 10.07 9.64 -19.28
C ILE A 10 11.41 10.38 -19.14
N ASP A 11 12.42 9.98 -19.91
CA ASP A 11 13.74 10.61 -19.88
C ASP A 11 13.71 12.07 -20.34
N LYS A 12 12.96 12.35 -21.41
CA LYS A 12 12.78 13.72 -21.92
C LYS A 12 12.03 14.62 -20.94
N LEU A 13 11.00 14.09 -20.28
CA LEU A 13 10.23 14.85 -19.29
C LEU A 13 11.08 15.17 -18.06
N ALA A 14 11.87 14.21 -17.57
CA ALA A 14 12.81 14.43 -16.47
C ALA A 14 13.88 15.49 -16.82
N ALA A 15 14.45 15.43 -18.03
CA ALA A 15 15.43 16.40 -18.51
C ALA A 15 14.86 17.82 -18.72
N ALA A 16 13.53 17.96 -18.78
CA ALA A 16 12.83 19.23 -18.84
C ALA A 16 12.36 19.72 -17.45
N ASP A 17 12.90 19.14 -16.36
CA ASP A 17 12.58 19.48 -14.96
C ASP A 17 11.11 19.25 -14.56
N LEU A 18 10.39 18.37 -15.27
CA LEU A 18 9.04 17.99 -14.86
C LEU A 18 9.08 17.09 -13.62
N LEU A 19 8.12 17.31 -12.73
CA LEU A 19 7.92 16.49 -11.53
C LEU A 19 6.95 15.35 -11.81
N PHE A 20 7.30 14.16 -11.35
CA PHE A 20 6.41 13.02 -11.34
C PHE A 20 5.82 12.84 -9.94
N LEU A 21 4.50 12.84 -9.85
CA LEU A 21 3.77 12.64 -8.62
C LEU A 21 2.83 11.44 -8.79
N VAL A 22 2.73 10.61 -7.75
CA VAL A 22 1.70 9.57 -7.65
C VAL A 22 0.84 9.84 -6.42
N SER A 23 -0.46 9.64 -6.55
CA SER A 23 -1.38 9.62 -5.42
C SER A 23 -1.55 8.19 -4.94
N VAL A 24 -1.15 7.92 -3.70
CA VAL A 24 -1.33 6.63 -3.02
C VAL A 24 -2.60 6.71 -2.17
N PRO A 25 -3.54 5.74 -2.27
CA PRO A 25 -4.71 5.70 -1.41
C PRO A 25 -4.32 5.75 0.06
N TRP A 26 -5.06 6.50 0.88
CA TRP A 26 -4.80 6.65 2.30
C TRP A 26 -6.13 6.66 3.07
N VAL A 27 -6.09 6.52 4.40
CA VAL A 27 -7.31 6.51 5.25
C VAL A 27 -8.25 7.69 4.99
N ALA A 28 -7.70 8.86 4.65
CA ALA A 28 -8.44 10.09 4.41
C ALA A 28 -8.42 10.53 2.92
N GLY A 29 -8.31 9.58 1.99
CA GLY A 29 -8.29 9.86 0.55
C GLY A 29 -6.99 9.40 -0.08
N GLY A 30 -5.98 10.28 -0.11
CA GLY A 30 -4.69 9.93 -0.69
C GLY A 30 -3.55 10.78 -0.16
N ARG A 31 -2.34 10.24 -0.33
CA ARG A 31 -1.07 10.93 -0.05
C ARG A 31 -0.24 10.96 -1.32
N GLU A 32 0.30 12.13 -1.63
CA GLU A 32 1.14 12.31 -2.81
C GLU A 32 2.59 12.01 -2.49
N PHE A 33 3.25 11.32 -3.41
CA PHE A 33 4.68 11.05 -3.34
C PHE A 33 5.33 11.47 -4.64
N ARG A 34 6.52 12.07 -4.53
CA ARG A 34 7.38 12.36 -5.67
C ARG A 34 8.12 11.10 -6.09
N LEU A 35 8.08 10.81 -7.38
CA LEU A 35 8.84 9.72 -7.98
C LEU A 35 10.11 10.26 -8.64
N THR A 36 11.18 9.48 -8.54
CA THR A 36 12.31 9.59 -9.48
C THR A 36 11.93 9.03 -10.84
N GLN A 37 12.71 9.39 -11.85
CA GLN A 37 12.58 8.85 -13.20
C GLN A 37 12.62 7.31 -13.22
N GLU A 38 13.55 6.71 -12.48
CA GLU A 38 13.69 5.25 -12.35
C GLU A 38 12.47 4.62 -11.66
N GLN A 39 11.93 5.29 -10.64
CA GLN A 39 10.71 4.84 -9.98
C GLN A 39 9.52 4.87 -10.93
N VAL A 40 9.37 5.89 -11.79
CA VAL A 40 8.30 5.91 -12.82
C VAL A 40 8.45 4.73 -13.77
N LYS A 41 9.65 4.45 -14.26
CA LYS A 41 9.90 3.29 -15.15
C LYS A 41 9.53 1.97 -14.47
N ARG A 42 9.91 1.77 -13.21
CA ARG A 42 9.55 0.57 -12.44
C ARG A 42 8.06 0.51 -12.14
N TYR A 43 7.42 1.66 -11.88
CA TYR A 43 5.99 1.75 -11.61
C TYR A 43 5.15 1.25 -12.78
N MET A 44 5.58 1.52 -14.02
CA MET A 44 4.92 1.03 -15.23
C MET A 44 4.99 -0.50 -15.40
N VAL A 45 5.88 -1.17 -14.66
CA VAL A 45 6.04 -2.63 -14.66
C VAL A 45 5.36 -3.27 -13.45
N ASP A 46 5.58 -2.71 -12.26
CA ASP A 46 5.04 -3.21 -11.00
C ASP A 46 4.74 -2.03 -10.04
N ALA A 47 3.57 -1.41 -10.25
CA ALA A 47 3.11 -0.31 -9.41
C ALA A 47 3.03 -0.68 -7.92
N PRO A 48 2.42 -1.82 -7.50
CA PRO A 48 2.35 -2.18 -6.09
C PRO A 48 3.71 -2.24 -5.38
N LEU A 49 4.76 -2.72 -6.06
CA LEU A 49 6.10 -2.77 -5.47
C LEU A 49 6.65 -1.36 -5.21
N VAL A 50 6.57 -0.47 -6.20
CA VAL A 50 7.05 0.92 -6.04
C VAL A 50 6.25 1.67 -4.98
N LEU A 51 4.93 1.46 -4.92
CA LEU A 51 4.09 2.10 -3.91
C LEU A 51 4.40 1.61 -2.50
N ALA A 52 4.69 0.32 -2.34
CA ALA A 52 5.14 -0.24 -1.06
C ALA A 52 6.47 0.39 -0.61
N GLU A 53 7.45 0.51 -1.53
CA GLU A 53 8.73 1.17 -1.26
C GLU A 53 8.55 2.63 -0.82
N LEU A 54 7.68 3.40 -1.49
CA LEU A 54 7.36 4.78 -1.12
C LEU A 54 6.73 4.88 0.27
N CYS A 55 6.00 3.84 0.68
CA CYS A 55 5.42 3.73 2.02
C CYS A 55 6.36 3.09 3.05
N GLY A 56 7.59 2.70 2.70
CA GLY A 56 8.54 2.11 3.65
C GLY A 56 8.25 0.65 4.05
N VAL A 57 7.36 -0.06 3.34
CA VAL A 57 6.93 -1.42 3.68
C VAL A 57 7.16 -2.42 2.55
N SER A 58 7.00 -3.72 2.86
CA SER A 58 7.03 -4.75 1.83
C SER A 58 5.77 -4.72 0.95
N ARG A 59 5.88 -5.28 -0.26
CA ARG A 59 4.74 -5.41 -1.19
C ARG A 59 3.53 -6.09 -0.55
N ASP A 60 3.75 -7.18 0.20
CA ASP A 60 2.66 -7.93 0.82
C ASP A 60 1.98 -7.14 1.93
N VAL A 61 2.73 -6.33 2.68
CA VAL A 61 2.18 -5.44 3.70
C VAL A 61 1.33 -4.36 3.05
N TYR A 62 1.84 -3.72 2.01
CA TYR A 62 1.09 -2.71 1.25
C TYR A 62 -0.22 -3.29 0.70
N LEU A 63 -0.16 -4.42 -0.01
CA LEU A 63 -1.34 -5.06 -0.58
C LEU A 63 -2.34 -5.50 0.50
N GLY A 64 -1.86 -6.06 1.61
CA GLY A 64 -2.70 -6.47 2.73
C GLY A 64 -3.43 -5.29 3.38
N TYR A 65 -2.70 -4.21 3.66
CA TYR A 65 -3.23 -2.97 4.22
C TYR A 65 -4.35 -2.37 3.37
N HIS A 66 -4.17 -2.30 2.04
CA HIS A 66 -5.18 -1.77 1.12
C HIS A 66 -6.36 -2.74 0.93
N ARG A 67 -6.10 -4.04 0.81
CA ARG A 67 -7.16 -5.06 0.71
C ARG A 67 -8.08 -5.03 1.92
N ASP A 68 -7.50 -4.82 3.09
CA ASP A 68 -8.24 -4.81 4.35
C ASP A 68 -8.84 -3.44 4.68
N ASN A 69 -8.79 -2.50 3.72
CA ASN A 69 -9.33 -1.14 3.83
C ASN A 69 -8.84 -0.46 5.12
N PHE A 70 -7.52 -0.48 5.31
CA PHE A 70 -6.84 0.18 6.42
C PHE A 70 -7.22 -0.35 7.81
N THR A 71 -7.75 -1.58 7.88
CA THR A 71 -8.25 -2.19 9.11
C THR A 71 -7.50 -3.49 9.41
N ALA A 72 -6.98 -3.64 10.62
CA ALA A 72 -6.39 -4.89 11.10
C ALA A 72 -7.49 -5.77 11.73
N TYR A 73 -7.67 -6.97 11.19
CA TYR A 73 -8.71 -7.90 11.60
C TYR A 73 -8.24 -8.97 12.59
N CYS A 74 -9.23 -9.51 13.29
CA CYS A 74 -9.26 -10.79 13.97
C CYS A 74 -8.36 -11.89 13.36
N CYS A 75 -7.26 -12.31 14.01
CA CYS A 75 -6.53 -13.49 13.54
C CYS A 75 -7.23 -14.83 13.88
N ALA A 76 -8.29 -14.82 14.69
CA ALA A 76 -9.00 -16.02 15.10
C ALA A 76 -9.98 -16.52 14.06
N THR A 77 -10.34 -17.80 14.19
CA THR A 77 -11.41 -18.45 13.44
C THR A 77 -12.67 -18.52 14.31
N THR A 78 -13.81 -18.20 13.72
CA THR A 78 -15.13 -18.34 14.34
C THR A 78 -15.49 -19.81 14.57
N ARG A 79 -16.52 -20.08 15.38
CA ARG A 79 -17.04 -21.45 15.58
C ARG A 79 -17.47 -22.13 14.28
N ASP A 80 -17.86 -21.35 13.27
CA ASP A 80 -18.26 -21.83 11.95
C ASP A 80 -17.07 -22.06 11.00
N GLY A 81 -15.83 -22.03 11.50
CA GLY A 81 -14.63 -22.25 10.69
C GLY A 81 -14.21 -21.08 9.79
N LYS A 82 -14.90 -19.94 9.86
CA LYS A 82 -14.61 -18.75 9.04
C LYS A 82 -13.67 -17.77 9.76
N PRO A 83 -12.80 -17.03 9.05
CA PRO A 83 -11.99 -15.97 9.65
C PRO A 83 -12.85 -14.91 10.36
N CYS A 84 -12.43 -14.47 11.55
CA CYS A 84 -13.12 -13.40 12.27
C CYS A 84 -12.92 -12.06 11.55
N ARG A 85 -14.03 -11.36 11.26
CA ARG A 85 -14.02 -10.04 10.60
C ARG A 85 -14.18 -8.87 11.58
N LYS A 86 -14.11 -9.11 12.89
CA LYS A 86 -14.02 -8.01 13.86
C LYS A 86 -12.62 -7.41 13.82
N SER A 87 -12.50 -6.09 13.91
CA SER A 87 -11.21 -5.44 14.04
C SER A 87 -10.58 -5.73 15.40
N VAL A 88 -9.27 -5.68 15.45
CA VAL A 88 -8.52 -5.68 16.72
C VAL A 88 -8.69 -4.31 17.40
N PRO A 89 -8.59 -4.20 18.74
CA PRO A 89 -8.65 -2.92 19.42
C PRO A 89 -7.65 -1.93 18.85
N GLY A 90 -8.10 -0.72 18.50
CA GLY A 90 -7.27 0.30 17.85
C GLY A 90 -6.93 0.03 16.38
N GLY A 91 -7.37 -1.09 15.80
CA GLY A 91 -7.02 -1.53 14.46
C GLY A 91 -7.92 -1.02 13.33
N THR A 92 -8.68 0.07 13.53
CA THR A 92 -9.62 0.59 12.53
C THR A 92 -9.11 1.93 11.99
N LEU A 93 -9.17 2.13 10.66
CA LEU A 93 -8.68 3.34 9.99
C LEU A 93 -7.22 3.68 10.39
N LEU A 94 -6.36 2.66 10.37
CA LEU A 94 -4.94 2.80 10.68
C LEU A 94 -4.30 3.69 9.62
N PRO A 95 -3.62 4.80 9.99
CA PRO A 95 -3.13 5.75 9.00
C PRO A 95 -1.93 5.23 8.20
N GLU A 96 -1.08 4.40 8.81
CA GLU A 96 0.17 3.92 8.22
C GLU A 96 0.14 2.40 8.03
N PRO A 97 0.66 1.85 6.90
CA PRO A 97 0.73 0.41 6.66
C PRO A 97 1.51 -0.36 7.75
N GLU A 98 2.53 0.24 8.35
CA GLU A 98 3.31 -0.33 9.45
C GLU A 98 2.47 -0.56 10.70
N ALA A 99 1.54 0.37 10.99
CA ALA A 99 0.63 0.22 12.12
C ALA A 99 -0.33 -0.97 11.88
N TRP A 100 -0.76 -1.17 10.63
CA TRP A 100 -1.53 -2.36 10.25
C TRP A 100 -0.71 -3.65 10.36
N GLN A 101 0.57 -3.62 9.97
CA GLN A 101 1.47 -4.76 10.08
C GLN A 101 1.71 -5.15 11.55
N ALA A 102 1.92 -4.16 12.42
CA ALA A 102 2.19 -4.38 13.85
C ALA A 102 1.02 -5.06 14.58
N LEU A 103 -0.19 -4.97 14.02
CA LEU A 103 -1.41 -5.54 14.57
C LEU A 103 -1.78 -6.91 13.98
N GLN A 104 -0.99 -7.42 13.02
CA GLN A 104 -1.20 -8.77 12.50
C GLN A 104 -1.01 -9.82 13.59
N GLY A 105 -1.85 -10.85 13.55
CA GLY A 105 -1.85 -11.92 14.55
C GLY A 105 -2.47 -11.55 15.90
N LYS A 106 -3.04 -10.35 16.06
CA LYS A 106 -3.75 -9.94 17.28
C LYS A 106 -5.23 -10.35 17.25
N TYR A 107 -5.85 -10.33 18.43
CA TYR A 107 -7.24 -10.77 18.64
C TYR A 107 -8.19 -9.58 18.87
N CYS A 108 -9.46 -9.75 18.52
CA CYS A 108 -10.52 -8.82 18.92
C CYS A 108 -10.96 -9.12 20.36
N THR A 109 -11.70 -8.21 20.97
CA THR A 109 -12.22 -8.31 22.35
C THR A 109 -13.11 -9.53 22.64
N THR A 110 -13.51 -10.28 21.60
CA THR A 110 -14.29 -11.52 21.75
C THR A 110 -13.40 -12.77 21.77
N HIS A 111 -12.24 -12.73 21.12
CA HIS A 111 -11.32 -13.86 21.00
C HIS A 111 -10.03 -13.66 21.82
N GLY A 112 -9.85 -12.51 22.46
CA GLY A 112 -8.77 -12.16 23.36
C GLY A 112 -9.25 -11.20 24.45
#